data_AF-A0A7V0JAF0-F1
#
_entry.id   AF-A0A7V0JAF0-F1
#
_cell.length_a   1.000
_cell.length_b   1.000
_cell.length_c   1.000
_cell.angle_alpha   90.00
_cell.angle_beta   90.00
_cell.angle_gamma   90.00
#
_symmetry.space_group_name_H-M   'P 1'
#
loop_
_entity.id
_entity.type
_entity.pdbx_description
1 polymer ?
#
loop_
_entity_poly.entity_id
_entity_poly.type
_entity_poly.pdbx_seq_one_letter_code
_entity_poly.pdbx_strand_id
1 'polypeptide(L)'
;MSIKNYKVRIKEINIENFKCFQGTFNLILNEGLNILVGDNEVGKSTILEAMHLALTGIFNGKYLRNELTQYLFNNKVVEAYIKSLEEKGATIPMPPHIVIEIFIGGDEDMALLEGDQNSKKTRASGISLKIAFNEKYKPEYESLIKSGGIKTIPIEYYDIIWTSFARDTITAKSIPLKSALIDSSSYRYRSGSDVYISQIIRGYNKKVWKK
;
A
#
# COMPACT_ATOMS: atom_id res chain seq x y z
N MET A 1 31.67 -10.28 -23.21
CA MET A 1 31.29 -9.17 -22.31
C MET A 1 29.82 -9.35 -21.98
N SER A 2 29.52 -9.91 -20.81
CA SER A 2 28.14 -10.27 -20.43
C SER A 2 27.34 -9.00 -20.17
N ILE A 3 26.20 -8.84 -20.84
CA ILE A 3 25.23 -7.79 -20.51
C ILE A 3 24.68 -8.15 -19.12
N LYS A 4 25.21 -7.51 -18.07
CA LYS A 4 24.58 -7.55 -16.75
C LYS A 4 23.21 -6.90 -16.90
N ASN A 5 22.16 -7.72 -16.94
CA ASN A 5 20.79 -7.24 -16.82
C ASN A 5 20.57 -6.86 -15.35
N TYR A 6 20.94 -5.63 -14.99
CA TYR A 6 20.59 -5.00 -13.73
C TYR A 6 19.06 -5.04 -13.59
N LYS A 7 18.53 -5.97 -12.79
CA LYS A 7 17.08 -6.19 -12.69
C LYS A 7 16.59 -5.82 -11.30
N VAL A 8 16.14 -4.57 -11.17
CA VAL A 8 15.33 -4.15 -10.02
C VAL A 8 14.14 -5.08 -9.89
N ARG A 9 13.91 -5.56 -8.67
CA ARG A 9 12.82 -6.48 -8.35
C ARG A 9 12.24 -6.19 -6.99
N ILE A 10 11.02 -6.65 -6.78
CA ILE A 10 10.44 -6.73 -5.45
C ILE A 10 11.00 -7.98 -4.79
N LYS A 11 11.66 -7.79 -3.65
CA LYS A 11 12.24 -8.88 -2.84
C LYS A 11 11.25 -9.37 -1.79
N GLU A 12 10.47 -8.45 -1.23
CA GLU A 12 9.61 -8.74 -0.09
C GLU A 12 8.48 -7.70 -0.02
N ILE A 13 7.32 -8.11 0.47
CA ILE A 13 6.21 -7.23 0.85
C ILE A 13 5.83 -7.45 2.31
N ASN A 14 5.63 -6.35 3.04
CA ASN A 14 4.93 -6.34 4.32
C ASN A 14 3.57 -5.66 4.16
N ILE A 15 2.55 -6.22 4.79
CA ILE A 15 1.19 -5.71 4.79
C ILE A 15 0.71 -5.67 6.23
N GLU A 16 0.18 -4.54 6.67
CA GLU A 16 -0.38 -4.38 8.01
C GLU A 16 -1.81 -3.85 7.93
N ASN A 17 -2.74 -4.56 8.61
CA ASN A 17 -4.14 -4.17 8.80
C ASN A 17 -4.94 -3.88 7.51
N PHE A 18 -4.53 -4.45 6.36
CA PHE A 18 -5.17 -4.25 5.06
C PHE A 18 -6.07 -5.42 4.69
N LYS A 19 -7.36 -5.15 4.43
CA LYS A 19 -8.40 -6.12 4.07
C LYS A 19 -8.34 -7.37 4.95
N CYS A 20 -8.07 -8.56 4.41
CA CYS A 20 -8.05 -9.81 5.17
C CYS A 20 -6.87 -9.95 6.14
N PHE A 21 -5.82 -9.12 6.02
CA PHE A 21 -4.64 -9.20 6.88
C PHE A 21 -4.83 -8.39 8.16
N GLN A 22 -5.05 -9.08 9.28
CA GLN A 22 -5.03 -8.50 10.62
C GLN A 22 -3.58 -8.50 11.15
N GLY A 23 -3.10 -7.37 11.66
CA GLY A 23 -1.69 -7.25 12.06
C GLY A 23 -0.76 -7.38 10.86
N THR A 24 0.48 -7.80 11.11
CA THR A 24 1.53 -7.86 10.08
C THR A 24 1.54 -9.20 9.34
N PHE A 25 1.49 -9.13 8.02
CA PHE A 25 1.76 -10.21 7.08
C PHE A 25 3.04 -9.92 6.30
N ASN A 26 3.91 -10.92 6.14
CA ASN A 26 5.16 -10.82 5.39
C ASN A 26 5.21 -11.90 4.30
N LEU A 27 5.67 -11.53 3.11
CA LEU A 27 5.96 -12.46 2.02
C LEU A 27 7.28 -12.11 1.34
N ILE A 28 8.19 -13.08 1.32
CA ILE A 28 9.44 -13.02 0.55
C ILE A 28 9.19 -13.57 -0.85
N LEU A 29 9.69 -12.88 -1.87
CA LEU A 29 9.51 -13.20 -3.28
C LEU A 29 10.83 -13.68 -3.91
N ASN A 30 10.69 -14.65 -4.80
CA ASN A 30 11.78 -15.17 -5.61
C ASN A 30 12.11 -14.24 -6.78
N GLU A 31 13.27 -14.45 -7.39
CA GLU A 31 13.59 -13.84 -8.67
C GLU A 31 12.71 -14.36 -9.79
N GLY A 32 12.23 -13.47 -10.65
CA GLY A 32 11.43 -13.84 -11.81
C GLY A 32 9.99 -14.20 -11.44
N LEU A 33 9.54 -15.38 -11.86
CA LEU A 33 8.14 -15.79 -11.74
C LEU A 33 7.83 -16.26 -10.31
N ASN A 34 6.81 -15.66 -9.72
CA ASN A 34 6.25 -16.06 -8.43
C ASN A 34 4.82 -16.55 -8.66
N ILE A 35 4.51 -17.76 -8.21
CA ILE A 35 3.16 -18.35 -8.30
C ILE A 35 2.61 -18.44 -6.88
N LEU A 36 1.53 -17.71 -6.59
CA LEU A 36 0.85 -17.76 -5.30
C LEU A 36 -0.23 -18.84 -5.35
N VAL A 37 -0.08 -19.89 -4.54
CA VAL A 37 -1.03 -21.02 -4.45
C VAL A 37 -1.66 -21.03 -3.06
N GLY A 38 -2.95 -21.34 -3.00
CA GLY A 38 -3.74 -21.43 -1.77
C GLY A 38 -5.22 -21.48 -2.10
N ASP A 39 -6.07 -21.65 -1.09
CA ASP A 39 -7.51 -21.70 -1.28
C ASP A 39 -8.09 -20.33 -1.69
N ASN A 40 -9.34 -20.33 -2.14
CA ASN A 40 -10.03 -19.06 -2.38
C ASN A 40 -10.12 -18.25 -1.08
N GLU A 41 -10.15 -16.92 -1.21
CA GLU A 41 -10.34 -15.98 -0.08
C GLU A 41 -9.20 -15.92 0.96
N VAL A 42 -8.12 -16.68 0.80
CA VAL A 42 -6.93 -16.62 1.69
C VAL A 42 -6.08 -15.35 1.52
N GLY A 43 -6.49 -14.42 0.65
CA GLY A 43 -5.81 -13.13 0.46
C GLY A 43 -4.80 -13.05 -0.69
N LYS A 44 -4.76 -14.02 -1.60
CA LYS A 44 -3.86 -13.99 -2.79
C LYS A 44 -4.05 -12.72 -3.62
N SER A 45 -5.29 -12.37 -3.95
CA SER A 45 -5.61 -11.14 -4.68
C SER A 45 -5.27 -9.90 -3.85
N THR A 46 -5.53 -9.94 -2.55
CA THR A 46 -5.17 -8.85 -1.60
C THR A 46 -3.67 -8.54 -1.62
N ILE A 47 -2.80 -9.56 -1.74
CA ILE A 47 -1.35 -9.36 -1.85
C ILE A 47 -1.01 -8.60 -3.14
N LEU A 48 -1.56 -9.03 -4.28
CA LEU A 48 -1.32 -8.38 -5.57
C LEU A 48 -1.87 -6.95 -5.61
N GLU A 49 -3.05 -6.73 -5.04
CA GLU A 49 -3.64 -5.41 -4.88
C GLU A 49 -2.79 -4.50 -3.98
N ALA A 50 -2.32 -5.00 -2.84
CA ALA A 50 -1.45 -4.24 -1.94
C ALA A 50 -0.15 -3.82 -2.63
N MET A 51 0.48 -4.75 -3.35
CA MET A 51 1.66 -4.45 -4.17
C MET A 51 1.36 -3.38 -5.23
N HIS A 52 0.27 -3.54 -5.98
CA HIS A 52 -0.11 -2.59 -7.02
C HIS A 52 -0.40 -1.20 -6.44
N LEU A 53 -1.14 -1.16 -5.33
CA LEU A 53 -1.53 0.05 -4.63
C LEU A 53 -0.31 0.83 -4.11
N ALA A 54 0.64 0.15 -3.46
CA ALA A 54 1.84 0.80 -2.94
C ALA A 54 2.73 1.34 -4.08
N LEU A 55 2.81 0.67 -5.23
CA LEU A 55 3.62 1.11 -6.37
C LEU A 55 2.98 2.23 -7.20
N THR A 56 1.64 2.33 -7.24
CA THR A 56 0.95 3.19 -8.21
C THR A 56 0.01 4.21 -7.56
N GLY A 57 -0.44 3.97 -6.34
CA GLY A 57 -1.53 4.71 -5.70
C GLY A 57 -2.89 4.46 -6.35
N ILE A 58 -3.02 3.42 -7.18
CA ILE A 58 -4.25 3.07 -7.88
C ILE A 58 -4.92 1.90 -7.17
N PHE A 59 -6.20 2.07 -6.86
CA PHE A 59 -7.10 1.05 -6.33
C PHE A 59 -8.33 0.98 -7.24
N ASN A 60 -8.67 -0.22 -7.74
CA ASN A 60 -9.80 -0.43 -8.66
C ASN A 60 -9.84 0.55 -9.85
N GLY A 61 -8.67 0.86 -10.43
CA GLY A 61 -8.54 1.74 -11.59
C GLY A 61 -8.59 3.25 -11.29
N LYS A 62 -8.76 3.66 -10.03
CA LYS A 62 -8.80 5.07 -9.62
C LYS A 62 -7.74 5.38 -8.58
N TYR A 63 -7.41 6.66 -8.41
CA TYR A 63 -6.51 7.09 -7.34
C TYR A 63 -7.10 6.81 -5.97
N LEU A 64 -6.29 6.23 -5.08
CA LEU A 64 -6.70 5.85 -3.73
C LEU A 64 -7.34 6.99 -2.93
N ARG A 65 -6.90 8.23 -3.13
CA ARG A 65 -7.48 9.42 -2.49
C ARG A 65 -8.99 9.56 -2.72
N ASN A 66 -9.49 9.06 -3.84
CA ASN A 66 -10.91 9.15 -4.21
C ASN A 66 -11.72 7.91 -3.79
N GLU A 67 -11.04 6.84 -3.36
CA GLU A 67 -11.64 5.54 -3.03
C GLU A 67 -11.30 5.11 -1.60
N LEU A 68 -10.78 6.04 -0.79
CA LEU A 68 -10.42 5.77 0.59
C LEU A 68 -11.69 5.52 1.39
N THR A 69 -11.83 4.30 1.88
CA THR A 69 -12.98 3.87 2.68
C THR A 69 -12.51 2.98 3.82
N GLN A 70 -13.33 2.85 4.86
CA GLN A 70 -13.13 1.90 5.96
C GLN A 70 -12.89 0.45 5.46
N TYR A 71 -13.46 0.05 4.32
CA TYR A 71 -13.36 -1.31 3.79
C TYR A 71 -11.94 -1.74 3.39
N LEU A 72 -10.99 -0.80 3.33
CA LEU A 72 -9.57 -1.13 3.14
C LEU A 72 -8.93 -1.65 4.43
N PHE A 73 -9.48 -1.31 5.59
CA PHE A 73 -8.99 -1.76 6.89
C PHE A 73 -9.50 -3.16 7.19
N ASN A 74 -8.71 -3.91 7.94
CA ASN A 74 -9.16 -5.19 8.45
C ASN A 74 -10.33 -5.03 9.43
N ASN A 75 -11.41 -5.79 9.20
CA ASN A 75 -12.63 -5.69 10.00
C ASN A 75 -12.38 -5.93 11.50
N LYS A 76 -11.52 -6.87 11.87
CA LYS A 76 -11.23 -7.15 13.29
C LYS A 76 -10.47 -5.99 13.95
N VAL A 77 -9.63 -5.29 13.19
CA VAL A 77 -8.93 -4.08 13.67
C VAL A 77 -9.92 -2.93 13.87
N VAL A 78 -10.87 -2.77 12.94
CA VAL A 78 -11.95 -1.79 13.05
C VAL A 78 -12.83 -2.09 14.27
N GLU A 79 -13.28 -3.34 14.42
CA GLU A 79 -14.11 -3.79 15.54
C GLU A 79 -13.42 -3.57 16.89
N ALA A 80 -12.13 -3.92 16.99
CA ALA A 80 -11.35 -3.69 18.20
C ALA A 80 -11.24 -2.21 18.55
N TYR A 81 -11.02 -1.36 17.54
CA TYR A 81 -11.01 0.10 17.72
C TYR A 81 -12.37 0.61 18.21
N ILE A 82 -13.47 0.28 17.54
CA ILE A 82 -14.82 0.74 17.93
C ILE A 82 -15.17 0.26 19.34
N LYS A 83 -14.87 -1.01 19.67
CA LYS A 83 -15.08 -1.53 21.03
C LYS A 83 -14.29 -0.76 22.07
N SER A 84 -13.03 -0.40 21.78
CA SER A 84 -12.21 0.39 22.71
C SER A 84 -12.75 1.80 22.97
N LEU A 85 -13.60 2.34 22.10
CA LEU A 85 -14.27 3.64 22.32
C LEU A 85 -15.40 3.57 23.36
N GLU A 86 -15.97 2.37 23.57
CA GLU A 86 -17.06 2.15 24.54
C GLU A 86 -16.52 1.94 25.98
N GLU A 87 -15.23 1.66 26.12
CA GLU A 87 -14.58 1.40 27.40
C GLU A 87 -14.39 2.70 28.20
N LYS A 88 -15.17 2.86 29.28
CA LYS A 88 -15.12 4.04 30.16
C LYS A 88 -13.79 4.07 30.94
N GLY A 89 -13.08 5.21 30.86
CA GLY A 89 -11.88 5.49 31.65
C GLY A 89 -10.54 5.19 30.96
N ALA A 90 -10.56 4.72 29.71
CA ALA A 90 -9.34 4.57 28.90
C ALA A 90 -8.86 5.91 28.33
N THR A 91 -7.55 6.04 28.14
CA THR A 91 -6.96 7.05 27.26
C THR A 91 -7.62 6.96 25.89
N ILE A 92 -7.90 8.10 25.24
CA ILE A 92 -8.54 8.11 23.91
C ILE A 92 -7.72 7.23 22.95
N PRO A 93 -8.30 6.13 22.42
CA PRO A 93 -7.53 5.17 21.63
C PRO A 93 -7.17 5.79 20.28
N MET A 94 -5.99 5.42 19.78
CA MET A 94 -5.52 5.88 18.48
C MET A 94 -6.29 5.14 17.38
N PRO A 95 -6.81 5.84 16.36
CA PRO A 95 -7.44 5.19 15.21
C PRO A 95 -6.46 4.23 14.51
N PRO A 96 -6.96 3.13 13.92
CA PRO A 96 -6.10 2.13 13.28
C PRO A 96 -5.43 2.68 12.03
N HIS A 97 -4.40 2.00 11.53
CA HIS A 97 -3.67 2.42 10.34
C HIS A 97 -3.35 1.23 9.45
N ILE A 98 -3.11 1.49 8.16
CA ILE A 98 -2.61 0.51 7.20
C ILE A 98 -1.17 0.88 6.84
N VAL A 99 -0.31 -0.13 6.74
CA VAL A 99 1.04 0.00 6.20
C VAL A 99 1.23 -1.07 5.12
N ILE A 100 1.74 -0.67 3.96
CA ILE A 100 2.20 -1.59 2.93
C ILE A 100 3.63 -1.21 2.57
N GLU A 101 4.58 -2.09 2.82
CA GLU A 101 5.99 -1.87 2.52
C GLU A 101 6.43 -2.78 1.39
N ILE A 102 7.18 -2.22 0.45
CA ILE A 102 7.80 -2.96 -0.64
C ILE A 102 9.29 -2.83 -0.51
N PHE A 103 9.95 -3.96 -0.27
CA PHE A 103 11.40 -4.08 -0.23
C PHE A 103 11.89 -4.39 -1.64
N ILE A 104 12.87 -3.61 -2.07
CA ILE A 104 13.42 -3.64 -3.42
C ILE A 104 14.81 -4.26 -3.35
N GLY A 105 15.09 -5.16 -4.28
CA GLY A 105 16.41 -5.74 -4.48
C GLY A 105 16.84 -5.66 -5.94
N GLY A 106 18.06 -6.10 -6.21
CA GLY A 106 18.69 -6.05 -7.52
C GLY A 106 20.03 -5.31 -7.47
N ASP A 107 20.70 -5.26 -8.61
CA ASP A 107 22.08 -4.74 -8.73
C ASP A 107 22.13 -3.23 -9.04
N GLU A 108 20.98 -2.57 -9.17
CA GLU A 108 20.92 -1.12 -9.43
C GLU A 108 20.97 -0.36 -8.11
N ASP A 109 21.77 0.70 -8.07
CA ASP A 109 21.91 1.53 -6.88
C ASP A 109 20.61 2.28 -6.59
N MET A 110 19.98 1.94 -5.47
CA MET A 110 18.73 2.53 -4.98
C MET A 110 19.00 3.43 -3.77
N ALA A 111 20.14 4.13 -3.73
CA ALA A 111 20.55 4.99 -2.61
C ALA A 111 19.44 5.93 -2.11
N LEU A 112 18.63 6.52 -3.01
CA LEU A 112 17.51 7.40 -2.65
C LEU A 112 16.37 6.70 -1.89
N LEU A 113 16.31 5.36 -1.98
CA LEU A 113 15.32 4.53 -1.30
C LEU A 113 15.92 3.73 -0.15
N GLU A 114 17.22 3.83 0.09
CA GLU A 114 17.94 3.03 1.07
C GLU A 114 17.91 3.69 2.45
N GLY A 115 17.48 2.94 3.46
CA GLY A 115 17.58 3.35 4.85
C GLY A 115 16.94 2.34 5.79
N ASP A 116 16.64 2.76 7.01
CA ASP A 116 16.13 1.92 8.10
C ASP A 116 14.67 2.22 8.48
N GLN A 117 14.01 3.13 7.75
CA GLN A 117 12.63 3.52 8.00
C GLN A 117 11.63 2.52 7.40
N ASN A 118 11.78 1.25 7.80
CA ASN A 118 10.81 0.18 7.59
C ASN A 118 10.39 -0.41 8.94
N SER A 119 9.34 -1.21 8.93
CA SER A 119 8.79 -1.89 10.12
C SER A 119 9.82 -2.82 10.78
N LYS A 120 10.75 -3.40 10.01
CA LYS A 120 11.82 -4.29 10.51
C LYS A 120 12.98 -3.53 11.15
N LYS A 121 13.07 -2.20 11.00
CA LYS A 121 14.20 -1.37 11.47
C LYS A 121 15.57 -1.88 11.01
N THR A 122 15.61 -2.42 9.79
CA THR A 122 16.84 -2.94 9.17
C THR A 122 17.20 -2.10 7.96
N ARG A 123 18.50 -1.94 7.67
CA ARG A 123 18.94 -1.23 6.47
C ARG A 123 18.51 -2.00 5.22
N ALA A 124 17.66 -1.38 4.41
CA ALA A 124 17.14 -1.94 3.17
C ALA A 124 16.76 -0.83 2.18
N SER A 125 16.60 -1.18 0.91
CA SER A 125 16.00 -0.30 -0.10
C SER A 125 14.52 -0.59 -0.24
N GLY A 126 13.68 0.45 -0.25
CA GLY A 126 12.25 0.25 -0.42
C GLY A 126 11.40 1.48 -0.15
N ILE A 127 10.09 1.25 -0.17
CA ILE A 127 9.05 2.27 0.04
C ILE A 127 7.97 1.76 0.99
N SER A 128 7.34 2.67 1.69
CA SER A 128 6.19 2.44 2.57
C SER A 128 5.04 3.32 2.13
N LEU A 129 3.87 2.71 1.91
CA LEU A 129 2.59 3.37 1.82
C LEU A 129 1.90 3.27 3.18
N LYS A 130 1.61 4.41 3.80
CA LYS A 130 0.90 4.48 5.07
C LYS A 130 -0.43 5.23 4.91
N ILE A 131 -1.50 4.62 5.39
CA ILE A 131 -2.83 5.23 5.51
C ILE A 131 -3.13 5.33 7.00
N ALA A 132 -3.07 6.53 7.56
CA ALA A 132 -3.15 6.72 9.01
C ALA A 132 -3.85 8.02 9.38
N PHE A 133 -4.37 8.06 10.61
CA PHE A 133 -4.91 9.27 11.19
C PHE A 133 -3.88 10.39 11.17
N ASN A 134 -4.33 11.57 10.80
CA ASN A 134 -3.52 12.77 10.72
C ASN A 134 -3.65 13.54 12.04
N GLU A 135 -2.56 13.57 12.81
CA GLU A 135 -2.48 14.20 14.13
C GLU A 135 -2.93 15.68 14.15
N LYS A 136 -2.94 16.35 12.99
CA LYS A 136 -3.50 17.70 12.82
C LYS A 136 -4.96 17.79 13.27
N TYR A 137 -5.73 16.71 13.10
CA TYR A 137 -7.15 16.63 13.44
C TYR A 137 -7.42 16.07 14.84
N LYS A 138 -6.37 15.96 15.67
CA LYS A 138 -6.51 15.41 17.02
C LYS A 138 -7.56 16.16 17.86
N PRO A 139 -7.62 17.51 17.89
CA PRO A 139 -8.64 18.23 18.65
C PRO A 139 -10.09 17.90 18.22
N GLU A 140 -10.33 17.80 16.91
CA GLU A 140 -11.62 17.45 16.32
C GLU A 140 -11.99 16.02 16.63
N TYR A 141 -11.02 15.11 16.52
CA TYR A 141 -11.18 13.71 16.87
C TYR A 141 -11.54 13.52 18.35
N GLU A 142 -10.81 14.15 19.27
CA GLU A 142 -11.12 14.05 20.71
C GLU A 142 -12.52 14.60 21.04
N SER A 143 -12.96 15.64 20.35
CA SER A 143 -14.31 16.20 20.47
C SER A 143 -15.36 15.22 19.94
N LEU A 144 -15.10 14.58 18.80
CA LEU A 144 -15.94 13.54 18.22
C LEU A 144 -16.09 12.35 19.18
N ILE A 145 -15.00 11.84 19.76
CA ILE A 145 -15.04 10.74 20.74
C ILE A 145 -15.91 11.11 21.94
N LYS A 146 -15.75 12.33 22.50
CA LYS A 146 -16.54 12.80 23.65
C LYS A 146 -18.04 12.91 23.35
N SER A 147 -18.42 13.20 22.10
CA SER A 147 -19.82 13.23 21.67
C SER A 147 -20.47 11.85 21.63
N GLY A 148 -19.66 10.78 21.57
CA GLY A 148 -20.11 9.39 21.60
C GLY A 148 -20.75 8.91 20.29
N GLY A 149 -21.19 7.64 20.28
CA GLY A 149 -21.97 7.08 19.17
C GLY A 149 -21.19 6.75 17.89
N ILE A 150 -19.87 6.67 17.96
CA ILE A 150 -19.01 6.36 16.80
C ILE A 150 -19.10 4.88 16.47
N LYS A 151 -19.40 4.58 15.21
CA LYS A 151 -19.56 3.20 14.70
C LYS A 151 -18.58 2.86 13.57
N THR A 152 -17.80 3.82 13.13
CA THR A 152 -16.86 3.70 12.00
C THR A 152 -15.59 4.48 12.29
N ILE A 153 -14.51 4.13 11.59
CA ILE A 153 -13.29 4.93 11.61
C ILE A 153 -13.58 6.31 10.99
N PRO A 154 -13.09 7.43 11.58
CA PRO A 154 -13.23 8.78 11.01
C PRO A 154 -12.25 8.96 9.84
N ILE A 155 -12.56 8.34 8.70
CA ILE A 155 -11.67 8.23 7.54
C ILE A 155 -11.34 9.60 6.93
N GLU A 156 -12.16 10.61 7.18
CA GLU A 156 -12.00 12.00 6.73
C GLU A 156 -10.76 12.66 7.35
N TYR A 157 -10.30 12.14 8.50
CA TYR A 157 -9.12 12.63 9.20
C TYR A 157 -7.85 11.85 8.85
N TYR A 158 -7.86 11.03 7.80
CA TYR A 158 -6.71 10.21 7.40
C TYR A 158 -5.91 10.84 6.27
N ASP A 159 -4.59 10.69 6.36
CA ASP A 159 -3.67 10.98 5.26
C ASP A 159 -3.20 9.67 4.60
N ILE A 160 -2.89 9.77 3.31
CA ILE A 160 -2.21 8.74 2.53
C ILE A 160 -0.81 9.25 2.20
N ILE A 161 0.21 8.61 2.76
CA ILE A 161 1.60 9.07 2.72
C ILE A 161 2.47 7.96 2.13
N TRP A 162 3.34 8.34 1.19
CA TRP A 162 4.43 7.49 0.73
C TRP A 162 5.74 8.01 1.28
N THR A 163 6.55 7.11 1.83
CA THR A 163 7.92 7.40 2.26
C THR A 163 8.88 6.37 1.70
N SER A 164 10.10 6.77 1.36
CA SER A 164 11.19 5.82 1.15
C SER A 164 11.73 5.30 2.48
N PHE A 165 12.50 4.21 2.47
CA PHE A 165 13.19 3.78 3.69
C PHE A 165 14.30 4.76 4.12
N ALA A 166 14.69 5.69 3.25
CA ALA A 166 15.58 6.82 3.54
C ALA A 166 14.87 7.98 4.29
N ARG A 167 13.58 7.83 4.64
CA ARG A 167 12.73 8.84 5.35
C ARG A 167 12.25 10.01 4.48
N ASP A 168 12.53 9.98 3.19
CA ASP A 168 12.01 10.99 2.27
C ASP A 168 10.54 10.74 1.96
N THR A 169 9.72 11.78 2.01
CA THR A 169 8.35 11.71 1.49
C THR A 169 8.40 11.72 -0.04
N ILE A 170 7.77 10.73 -0.67
CA ILE A 170 7.81 10.53 -2.12
C ILE A 170 6.40 10.49 -2.71
N THR A 171 6.30 10.35 -4.04
CA THR A 171 5.03 10.11 -4.72
C THR A 171 5.08 8.78 -5.44
N ALA A 172 3.93 8.15 -5.68
CA ALA A 172 3.89 6.90 -6.47
C ALA A 172 4.53 7.06 -7.87
N LYS A 173 4.54 8.28 -8.43
CA LYS A 173 5.17 8.56 -9.72
C LYS A 173 6.69 8.42 -9.69
N SER A 174 7.34 8.77 -8.57
CA SER A 174 8.80 8.71 -8.41
C SER A 174 9.32 7.30 -8.09
N ILE A 175 8.44 6.32 -7.83
CA ILE A 175 8.83 4.93 -7.60
C ILE A 175 9.41 4.33 -8.91
N PRO A 176 10.64 3.76 -8.88
CA PRO A 176 11.33 3.24 -10.08
C PRO A 176 10.78 1.89 -10.56
N LEU A 177 9.84 1.30 -9.82
CA LEU A 177 9.10 0.10 -10.21
C LEU A 177 7.70 0.45 -10.71
N LYS A 178 7.28 -0.19 -11.80
CA LYS A 178 5.93 -0.08 -12.36
C LYS A 178 5.25 -1.45 -12.30
N SER A 179 3.96 -1.45 -12.02
CA SER A 179 3.13 -2.65 -12.00
C SER A 179 1.94 -2.49 -12.94
N ALA A 180 1.53 -3.60 -13.53
CA ALA A 180 0.27 -3.74 -14.23
C ALA A 180 -0.48 -4.90 -13.56
N LEU A 181 -1.71 -4.65 -13.12
CA LEU A 181 -2.57 -5.66 -12.53
C LEU A 181 -3.62 -6.04 -13.57
N ILE A 182 -3.64 -7.32 -13.97
CA ILE A 182 -4.59 -7.86 -14.94
C ILE A 182 -5.53 -8.78 -14.16
N ASP A 183 -6.80 -8.41 -14.13
CA ASP A 183 -7.85 -9.21 -13.50
C ASP A 183 -8.97 -9.46 -14.51
N SER A 184 -9.06 -10.70 -15.00
CA SER A 184 -10.09 -11.13 -15.97
C SER A 184 -11.48 -11.28 -15.35
N SER A 185 -11.61 -11.28 -14.02
CA SER A 185 -12.90 -11.37 -13.33
C SER A 185 -13.62 -10.01 -13.21
N SER A 186 -12.90 -8.92 -13.45
CA SER A 186 -13.40 -7.54 -13.35
C SER A 186 -14.21 -7.09 -14.59
N TYR A 187 -15.38 -7.71 -14.81
CA TYR A 187 -16.33 -7.28 -15.84
C TYR A 187 -17.09 -6.00 -15.41
N ARG A 188 -16.41 -4.88 -15.12
CA ARG A 188 -17.08 -3.61 -14.82
C ARG A 188 -16.42 -2.39 -15.47
N TYR A 189 -17.22 -1.79 -16.36
CA TYR A 189 -17.10 -0.51 -17.08
C TYR A 189 -16.19 -0.44 -18.33
N ARG A 190 -16.88 -0.49 -19.48
CA ARG A 190 -16.47 -0.32 -20.89
C ARG A 190 -15.69 0.97 -21.24
N SER A 191 -15.17 1.71 -20.27
CA SER A 191 -14.37 2.93 -20.51
C SER A 191 -12.97 2.86 -19.90
N GLY A 192 -12.65 1.81 -19.12
CA GLY A 192 -11.35 1.64 -18.47
C GLY A 192 -10.30 0.92 -19.30
N SER A 193 -10.69 0.10 -20.28
CA SER A 193 -9.76 -0.69 -21.11
C SER A 193 -8.74 0.17 -21.85
N ASP A 194 -9.13 1.37 -22.28
CA ASP A 194 -8.23 2.30 -22.97
C ASP A 194 -7.17 2.92 -22.05
N VAL A 195 -7.45 3.07 -20.76
CA VAL A 195 -6.48 3.59 -19.77
C VAL A 195 -5.40 2.53 -19.48
N TYR A 196 -5.79 1.27 -19.32
CA TYR A 196 -4.85 0.17 -19.06
C TYR A 196 -3.93 -0.08 -20.27
N ILE A 197 -4.50 -0.15 -21.48
CA ILE A 197 -3.72 -0.31 -22.71
C ILE A 197 -2.80 0.89 -22.94
N SER A 198 -3.28 2.12 -22.72
CA SER A 198 -2.44 3.32 -22.89
C SER A 198 -1.26 3.38 -21.91
N GLN A 199 -1.39 2.89 -20.67
CA GLN A 199 -0.28 2.83 -19.73
C GLN A 199 0.78 1.80 -20.11
N ILE A 200 0.36 0.63 -20.59
CA ILE A 200 1.28 -0.41 -21.11
C ILE A 200 2.02 0.13 -22.34
N ILE A 201 1.32 0.74 -23.29
CA ILE A 201 1.91 1.31 -24.51
C ILE A 201 2.87 2.47 -24.17
N ARG A 202 2.51 3.37 -23.24
CA ARG A 202 3.40 4.46 -22.79
C ARG A 202 4.64 3.94 -22.06
N GLY A 203 4.52 2.86 -21.29
CA GLY A 203 5.65 2.21 -20.63
C GLY A 203 6.66 1.61 -21.62
N TYR A 204 6.18 1.00 -22.71
CA TYR A 204 7.03 0.49 -23.78
C TYR A 204 7.70 1.62 -24.59
N ASN A 205 6.98 2.68 -24.94
CA ASN A 205 7.53 3.77 -25.77
C ASN A 205 8.66 4.57 -25.11
N LYS A 206 8.76 4.59 -23.77
CA LYS A 206 9.91 5.23 -23.08
C LYS A 206 11.22 4.45 -23.20
N LYS A 207 11.19 3.14 -23.49
CA LYS A 207 12.41 2.34 -23.74
C LYS A 207 12.93 2.46 -25.17
N VAL A 208 12.12 2.95 -26.11
CA VAL A 208 12.45 2.96 -27.55
C VAL A 208 13.17 4.25 -27.99
N TRP A 209 13.20 5.31 -27.17
CA TRP A 209 13.82 6.60 -27.51
C TRP A 209 14.97 7.00 -26.58
N LYS A 210 15.85 6.07 -26.26
CA LYS A 210 17.24 6.41 -25.90
C LYS A 210 18.14 5.89 -27.01
N LYS A 211 18.33 6.72 -28.04
CA LYS A 211 19.50 6.68 -28.92
C LYS A 211 20.53 7.65 -28.36
#